data_AF-A0AAD9WIA2-F1
#
_entry.id   AF-A0AAD9WIA2-F1
#
_cell.length_a   1.000
_cell.length_b   1.000
_cell.length_c   1.000
_cell.angle_alpha   90.00
_cell.angle_beta   90.00
_cell.angle_gamma   90.00
#
_symmetry.space_group_name_H-M   'P 1'
#
loop_
_entity.id
_entity.type
_entity.pdbx_description
1 polymer ?
#
loop_
_entity_poly.entity_id
_entity_poly.type
_entity_poly.pdbx_seq_one_letter_code
_entity_poly.pdbx_strand_id
1 'polypeptide(L)'
;MIIDFDEEKGEEMNGFSPSGGGFGGREEEEKKYDRDPEFAEILGSCLDDPQKAQSKMEERLRKKRNKILHTKTGSAEPMKVKFNKFDFSNSYIWFEFYNAPLPKDISLICDTIRSWHIVGRLGGCNSMNIQLSQSPLDKRPNYDAIQGVNVTPTTFYNIGDLEIQDNLARIWVDIGTSEPLLLDALINALTQISFEYAFHASVFFFSNK
;
A
#
# COMPACT_ATOMS: atom_id res chain seq x y z
N MET A 1 -50.07 -18.30 24.80
CA MET A 1 -50.72 -17.24 24.03
C MET A 1 -49.92 -17.13 22.74
N ILE A 2 -50.48 -17.68 21.66
CA ILE A 2 -49.89 -17.68 20.31
C ILE A 2 -50.54 -16.50 19.59
N ILE A 3 -49.73 -15.70 18.89
CA ILE A 3 -50.19 -14.64 18.00
C ILE A 3 -49.51 -14.92 16.65
N ASP A 4 -50.28 -15.47 15.72
CA ASP A 4 -50.03 -15.41 14.28
C ASP A 4 -50.57 -14.07 13.75
N PHE A 5 -49.97 -13.53 12.67
CA PHE A 5 -50.46 -12.55 11.68
C PHE A 5 -49.20 -11.91 11.04
N ASP A 6 -48.99 -11.77 9.74
CA ASP A 6 -49.61 -12.26 8.50
C ASP A 6 -48.57 -11.96 7.38
N GLU A 7 -48.51 -12.78 6.33
CA GLU A 7 -47.70 -12.54 5.11
C GLU A 7 -48.38 -11.47 4.22
N GLU A 8 -47.65 -10.43 3.80
CA GLU A 8 -48.05 -9.58 2.66
C GLU A 8 -47.11 -9.79 1.45
N LYS A 9 -47.75 -10.15 0.33
CA LYS A 9 -47.19 -10.21 -1.03
C LYS A 9 -47.38 -8.89 -1.78
N GLY A 10 -46.51 -8.61 -2.73
CA GLY A 10 -46.71 -7.69 -3.86
C GLY A 10 -45.40 -7.48 -4.62
N GLU A 11 -45.10 -8.28 -5.64
CA GLU A 11 -45.35 -8.09 -7.08
C GLU A 11 -44.43 -7.08 -7.81
N GLU A 12 -43.97 -7.54 -8.97
CA GLU A 12 -42.86 -7.10 -9.82
C GLU A 12 -43.16 -5.86 -10.67
N MET A 13 -42.16 -5.07 -11.09
CA MET A 13 -42.10 -4.58 -12.48
C MET A 13 -40.72 -4.09 -12.95
N ASN A 14 -40.44 -4.44 -14.21
CA ASN A 14 -39.29 -4.21 -15.08
C ASN A 14 -38.81 -2.74 -15.28
N GLY A 15 -37.49 -2.60 -15.47
CA GLY A 15 -36.90 -2.02 -16.70
C GLY A 15 -36.65 -0.50 -16.78
N PHE A 16 -35.37 -0.11 -16.78
CA PHE A 16 -34.88 1.01 -17.62
C PHE A 16 -33.37 0.86 -17.91
N SER A 17 -32.99 0.98 -19.19
CA SER A 17 -31.60 0.98 -19.69
C SER A 17 -31.19 2.41 -20.17
N PRO A 18 -30.01 2.63 -20.78
CA PRO A 18 -29.00 3.61 -20.35
C PRO A 18 -29.05 4.95 -21.12
N SER A 19 -28.51 6.02 -20.53
CA SER A 19 -28.15 7.24 -21.28
C SER A 19 -26.72 7.66 -20.91
N GLY A 20 -25.86 7.70 -21.94
CA GLY A 20 -24.47 8.07 -21.83
C GLY A 20 -24.22 9.57 -21.77
N GLY A 21 -23.02 9.91 -21.30
CA GLY A 21 -22.37 11.20 -21.45
C GLY A 21 -20.87 10.98 -21.29
N GLY A 22 -20.14 10.93 -22.41
CA GLY A 22 -18.71 10.62 -22.43
C GLY A 22 -17.83 11.81 -22.09
N PHE A 23 -16.72 11.53 -21.43
CA PHE A 23 -15.48 12.32 -21.51
C PHE A 23 -14.36 11.36 -21.91
N GLY A 24 -13.68 11.70 -23.01
CA GLY A 24 -12.66 10.88 -23.65
C GLY A 24 -11.49 10.58 -22.71
N GLY A 25 -11.38 9.31 -22.31
CA GLY A 25 -10.22 8.75 -21.66
C GLY A 25 -9.08 8.64 -22.64
N ARG A 26 -8.03 9.41 -22.41
CA ARG A 26 -6.68 9.16 -22.86
C ARG A 26 -6.37 7.69 -22.57
N GLU A 27 -5.97 6.94 -23.59
CA GLU A 27 -5.67 5.50 -23.51
C GLU A 27 -4.75 5.22 -22.32
N GLU A 28 -5.35 4.82 -21.20
CA GLU A 28 -4.66 4.19 -20.10
C GLU A 28 -4.21 2.83 -20.65
N GLU A 29 -2.90 2.60 -20.70
CA GLU A 29 -2.40 1.24 -20.64
C GLU A 29 -2.86 0.66 -19.30
N GLU A 30 -4.09 0.12 -19.29
CA GLU A 30 -4.61 -0.72 -18.23
C GLU A 30 -3.55 -1.79 -17.99
N LYS A 31 -2.78 -1.67 -16.90
CA LYS A 31 -2.02 -2.79 -16.37
C LYS A 31 -3.06 -3.83 -15.93
N LYS A 32 -3.47 -4.67 -16.88
CA LYS A 32 -4.41 -5.78 -16.69
C LYS A 32 -3.75 -6.85 -15.82
N TYR A 33 -3.78 -6.65 -14.51
CA TYR A 33 -3.42 -7.69 -13.54
C TYR A 33 -4.37 -8.90 -13.63
N ASP A 34 -5.60 -8.69 -14.11
CA ASP A 34 -6.60 -9.75 -14.38
C ASP A 34 -6.23 -10.69 -15.53
N ARG A 35 -5.22 -10.34 -16.34
CA ARG A 35 -4.70 -11.20 -17.42
C ARG A 35 -3.29 -11.71 -17.12
N ASP A 36 -2.90 -11.81 -15.86
CA ASP A 36 -1.78 -12.67 -15.54
C ASP A 36 -2.29 -14.10 -15.36
N PRO A 37 -2.08 -15.01 -16.35
CA PRO A 37 -2.48 -16.40 -16.23
C PRO A 37 -1.83 -17.09 -15.02
N GLU A 38 -0.76 -16.50 -14.44
CA GLU A 38 -0.12 -16.99 -13.23
C GLU A 38 -0.96 -16.69 -11.96
N PHE A 39 -1.68 -15.57 -11.88
CA PHE A 39 -2.52 -15.22 -10.72
C PHE A 39 -3.90 -15.91 -10.76
N ALA A 40 -4.47 -16.09 -11.95
CA ALA A 40 -5.71 -16.85 -12.13
C ALA A 40 -5.55 -18.34 -11.73
N GLU A 41 -4.37 -18.92 -11.95
CA GLU A 41 -4.06 -20.31 -11.58
C GLU A 41 -3.82 -20.49 -10.06
N ILE A 42 -3.37 -19.43 -9.37
CA ILE A 42 -3.18 -19.42 -7.90
C ILE A 42 -4.53 -19.55 -7.16
N LEU A 43 -5.58 -18.89 -7.66
CA LEU A 43 -6.93 -18.98 -7.08
C LEU A 43 -7.70 -20.22 -7.54
N GLY A 44 -7.45 -20.72 -8.76
CA GLY A 44 -8.19 -21.85 -9.33
C GLY A 44 -7.76 -23.25 -8.85
N SER A 45 -6.51 -23.42 -8.38
CA SER A 45 -5.96 -24.76 -8.09
C SER A 45 -5.95 -25.16 -6.60
N CYS A 46 -6.41 -24.27 -5.71
CA CYS A 46 -6.45 -24.55 -4.26
C CYS A 46 -7.64 -25.45 -3.85
N LEU A 47 -8.56 -25.77 -4.78
CA LEU A 47 -9.78 -26.51 -4.48
C LEU A 47 -9.68 -28.03 -4.71
N ASP A 48 -8.70 -28.52 -5.49
CA ASP A 48 -8.74 -29.92 -5.95
C ASP A 48 -7.69 -30.86 -5.32
N ASP A 49 -6.51 -30.40 -4.86
CA ASP A 49 -5.57 -31.27 -4.11
C ASP A 49 -4.44 -30.50 -3.38
N PRO A 50 -4.40 -30.46 -2.02
CA PRO A 50 -3.44 -29.67 -1.25
C PRO A 50 -1.98 -30.17 -1.37
N GLN A 51 -1.74 -31.46 -1.66
CA GLN A 51 -0.37 -31.98 -1.77
C GLN A 51 0.30 -31.59 -3.09
N LYS A 52 -0.48 -31.53 -4.17
CA LYS A 52 0.00 -31.13 -5.51
C LYS A 52 0.30 -29.63 -5.57
N ALA A 53 -0.47 -28.83 -4.83
CA ALA A 53 -0.22 -27.40 -4.66
C ALA A 53 1.13 -27.15 -3.93
N GLN A 54 1.43 -27.93 -2.88
CA GLN A 54 2.70 -27.82 -2.15
C GLN A 54 3.91 -28.15 -3.04
N SER A 55 3.86 -29.25 -3.80
CA SER A 55 4.95 -29.65 -4.68
C SER A 55 5.19 -28.64 -5.83
N LYS A 56 4.12 -28.09 -6.43
CA LYS A 56 4.23 -27.02 -7.43
C LYS A 56 4.79 -25.72 -6.84
N MET A 57 4.40 -25.37 -5.62
CA MET A 57 4.93 -24.20 -4.92
C MET A 57 6.43 -24.36 -4.63
N GLU A 58 6.86 -25.54 -4.18
CA GLU A 58 8.26 -25.85 -3.90
C GLU A 58 9.13 -25.84 -5.18
N GLU A 59 8.61 -26.39 -6.29
CA GLU A 59 9.31 -26.35 -7.58
C GLU A 59 9.45 -24.92 -8.13
N ARG A 60 8.44 -24.07 -7.91
CA ARG A 60 8.48 -22.63 -8.26
C ARG A 60 9.44 -21.85 -7.38
N LEU A 61 9.52 -22.12 -6.07
CA LEU A 61 10.52 -21.54 -5.17
C LEU A 61 11.94 -21.92 -5.61
N ARG A 62 12.14 -23.16 -6.08
CA ARG A 62 13.44 -23.64 -6.59
C ARG A 62 13.84 -22.98 -7.92
N LYS A 63 12.90 -22.82 -8.85
CA LYS A 63 13.13 -22.17 -10.16
C LYS A 63 13.27 -20.64 -10.06
N LYS A 64 12.47 -19.99 -9.20
CA LYS A 64 12.52 -18.53 -8.99
C LYS A 64 13.58 -18.12 -7.97
N ARG A 65 14.27 -19.04 -7.28
CA ARG A 65 15.35 -18.73 -6.32
C ARG A 65 16.40 -17.76 -6.89
N ASN A 66 16.77 -17.92 -8.16
CA ASN A 66 17.74 -17.06 -8.84
C ASN A 66 17.16 -15.73 -9.36
N LYS A 67 15.83 -15.63 -9.51
CA LYS A 67 15.12 -14.41 -9.93
C LYS A 67 14.71 -13.56 -8.72
N ILE A 68 14.47 -14.21 -7.57
CA ILE A 68 14.31 -13.59 -6.25
C ILE A 68 15.66 -13.00 -5.78
N LEU A 69 16.76 -13.58 -6.24
CA LEU A 69 18.11 -13.01 -6.14
C LEU A 69 18.39 -12.10 -7.35
N HIS A 70 17.54 -11.10 -7.61
CA HIS A 70 18.03 -9.96 -8.38
C HIS A 70 19.27 -9.43 -7.66
N THR A 71 20.41 -9.42 -8.35
CA THR A 71 21.64 -8.80 -7.84
C THR A 71 21.32 -7.33 -7.64
N LYS A 72 21.06 -7.00 -6.37
CA LYS A 72 20.82 -5.66 -5.84
C LYS A 72 21.82 -4.71 -6.50
N THR A 73 21.37 -3.96 -7.50
CA THR A 73 22.21 -3.01 -8.25
C THR A 73 22.30 -1.68 -7.51
N GLY A 74 22.03 -1.73 -6.21
CA GLY A 74 21.95 -0.60 -5.32
C GLY A 74 23.26 0.06 -5.04
N SER A 75 23.17 1.34 -4.74
CA SER A 75 24.24 2.05 -4.05
C SER A 75 24.56 1.40 -2.71
N ALA A 76 25.84 1.39 -2.37
CA ALA A 76 26.29 1.07 -1.03
C ALA A 76 25.99 2.20 -0.02
N GLU A 77 25.66 3.42 -0.49
CA GLU A 77 25.33 4.53 0.39
C GLU A 77 23.86 4.48 0.83
N PRO A 78 23.58 4.46 2.15
CA PRO A 78 22.21 4.44 2.66
C PRO A 78 21.50 5.78 2.43
N MET A 79 20.19 5.71 2.16
CA MET A 79 19.31 6.88 2.09
C MET A 79 19.41 7.68 3.40
N LYS A 80 19.66 8.98 3.30
CA LYS A 80 19.72 9.87 4.46
C LYS A 80 18.33 10.38 4.79
N VAL A 81 17.93 10.28 6.06
CA VAL A 81 16.65 10.80 6.56
C VAL A 81 16.91 11.91 7.57
N LYS A 82 16.25 13.05 7.40
CA LYS A 82 16.32 14.16 8.37
C LYS A 82 14.93 14.70 8.68
N PHE A 83 14.66 14.90 9.97
CA PHE A 83 13.47 15.60 10.44
C PHE A 83 13.86 17.02 10.87
N ASN A 84 13.19 18.02 10.32
CA ASN A 84 13.42 19.41 10.68
C ASN A 84 12.10 20.13 10.96
N LYS A 85 11.82 20.36 12.26
CA LYS A 85 10.58 20.99 12.73
C LYS A 85 9.30 20.34 12.18
N PHE A 86 9.33 19.04 11.88
CA PHE A 86 8.20 18.29 11.34
C PHE A 86 7.06 18.15 12.36
N ASP A 87 5.85 18.12 11.84
CA ASP A 87 4.59 17.84 12.52
C ASP A 87 3.72 16.96 11.60
N PHE A 88 2.81 16.19 12.19
CA PHE A 88 1.93 15.28 11.46
C PHE A 88 0.83 16.01 10.68
N SER A 89 0.67 17.32 10.88
CA SER A 89 -0.27 18.15 10.13
C SER A 89 0.47 19.17 9.26
N ASN A 90 -0.07 19.44 8.07
CA ASN A 90 0.39 20.51 7.18
C ASN A 90 1.92 20.57 6.97
N SER A 91 2.50 19.45 6.56
CA SER A 91 3.95 19.30 6.38
C SER A 91 4.31 18.92 4.96
N TYR A 92 5.56 19.15 4.58
CA TYR A 92 6.14 18.65 3.34
C TYR A 92 7.16 17.55 3.62
N ILE A 93 7.11 16.52 2.80
CA ILE A 93 8.19 15.55 2.66
C ILE A 93 8.94 15.91 1.37
N TRP A 94 10.23 16.19 1.51
CA TRP A 94 11.13 16.52 0.41
C TRP A 94 12.02 15.35 0.08
N PHE A 95 12.29 15.18 -1.21
CA PHE A 95 13.20 14.22 -1.78
C PHE A 95 14.26 14.98 -2.55
N GLU A 96 15.53 14.73 -2.25
CA GLU A 96 16.67 15.24 -3.00
C GLU A 96 17.38 14.06 -3.64
N PHE A 97 17.28 13.97 -4.96
CA PHE A 97 17.95 12.97 -5.75
C PHE A 97 19.36 13.46 -6.13
N TYR A 98 20.33 12.55 -6.22
CA TYR A 98 21.67 12.92 -6.69
C TYR A 98 21.68 13.27 -8.18
N ASN A 99 20.78 12.65 -8.96
CA ASN A 99 20.53 12.93 -10.37
C ASN A 99 19.02 13.05 -10.59
N ALA A 100 18.59 13.70 -11.68
CA ALA A 100 17.18 13.74 -12.05
C ALA A 100 16.62 12.30 -12.18
N PRO A 101 15.53 11.95 -11.47
CA PRO A 101 14.97 10.60 -11.50
C PRO A 101 14.37 10.30 -12.88
N LEU A 102 14.42 9.03 -13.29
CA LEU A 102 13.80 8.63 -14.55
C LEU A 102 12.27 8.58 -14.38
N PRO A 103 11.48 8.71 -15.47
CA PRO A 103 10.02 8.66 -15.40
C PRO A 103 9.47 7.39 -14.71
N LYS A 104 10.14 6.25 -14.88
CA LYS A 104 9.79 4.99 -14.22
C LYS A 104 10.00 5.05 -12.70
N ASP A 105 11.03 5.73 -12.24
CA ASP A 105 11.38 5.85 -10.82
C ASP A 105 10.38 6.78 -10.13
N ILE A 106 10.02 7.88 -10.82
CA ILE A 106 8.93 8.77 -10.40
C ILE A 106 7.61 8.01 -10.27
N SER A 107 7.24 7.20 -11.26
CA SER A 107 6.02 6.38 -11.19
C SER A 107 6.03 5.46 -9.98
N LEU A 108 7.17 4.80 -9.71
CA LEU A 108 7.31 3.89 -8.56
C LEU A 108 7.19 4.63 -7.23
N ILE A 109 7.78 5.82 -7.10
CA ILE A 109 7.67 6.67 -5.91
C ILE A 109 6.21 7.11 -5.71
N CYS A 110 5.54 7.56 -6.77
CA CYS A 110 4.13 7.91 -6.74
C CYS A 110 3.25 6.73 -6.30
N ASP A 111 3.44 5.55 -6.89
CA ASP A 111 2.67 4.34 -6.55
C ASP A 111 2.90 3.93 -5.09
N THR A 112 4.14 4.08 -4.59
CA THR A 112 4.51 3.82 -3.20
C THR A 112 3.81 4.78 -2.24
N ILE A 113 3.84 6.08 -2.52
CA ILE A 113 3.19 7.12 -1.71
C ILE A 113 1.66 6.91 -1.70
N ARG A 114 1.05 6.61 -2.85
CA ARG A 114 -0.39 6.31 -2.93
C ARG A 114 -0.75 5.08 -2.09
N SER A 115 0.06 4.02 -2.18
CA SER A 115 -0.14 2.81 -1.39
C SER A 115 -0.02 3.08 0.11
N TRP A 116 0.99 3.85 0.51
CA TRP A 116 1.20 4.31 1.89
C TRP A 116 -0.01 5.10 2.41
N HIS A 117 -0.51 6.06 1.64
CA HIS A 117 -1.69 6.84 1.99
C HIS A 117 -2.94 5.96 2.15
N ILE A 118 -3.20 5.03 1.20
CA ILE A 118 -4.35 4.12 1.27
C ILE A 118 -4.29 3.24 2.52
N VAL A 119 -3.17 2.57 2.76
CA VAL A 119 -2.99 1.69 3.93
C VAL A 119 -3.12 2.49 5.23
N GLY A 120 -2.53 3.69 5.27
CA GLY A 120 -2.62 4.56 6.43
C GLY A 120 -4.05 5.02 6.72
N ARG A 121 -4.80 5.40 5.70
CA ARG A 121 -6.22 5.77 5.80
C ARG A 121 -7.12 4.64 6.28
N LEU A 122 -6.79 3.41 5.94
CA LEU A 122 -7.53 2.22 6.38
C LEU A 122 -7.12 1.78 7.80
N GLY A 123 -6.22 2.50 8.47
CA GLY A 123 -5.75 2.17 9.82
C GLY A 123 -4.73 1.03 9.85
N GLY A 124 -4.17 0.63 8.70
CA GLY A 124 -3.17 -0.44 8.62
C GLY A 124 -1.86 -0.13 9.35
N CYS A 125 -1.60 1.15 9.61
CA CYS A 125 -0.47 1.63 10.39
C CYS A 125 -0.88 2.10 11.81
N ASN A 126 -1.99 1.63 12.37
CA ASN A 126 -2.37 1.93 13.74
C ASN A 126 -1.49 1.16 14.74
N SER A 127 -0.60 1.86 15.44
CA SER A 127 0.32 1.26 16.40
C SER A 127 -0.37 0.59 17.60
N MET A 128 -1.59 1.04 17.93
CA MET A 128 -2.39 0.47 18.99
C MET A 128 -2.99 -0.90 18.63
N ASN A 129 -3.00 -1.28 17.34
CA ASN A 129 -3.57 -2.54 16.86
C ASN A 129 -2.53 -3.49 16.22
N ILE A 130 -1.23 -3.34 16.53
CA ILE A 130 -0.17 -4.25 16.04
C ILE A 130 -0.04 -5.50 16.94
N GLN A 131 -1.09 -6.31 17.01
CA GLN A 131 -1.18 -7.42 17.97
C GLN A 131 -0.08 -8.47 17.79
N LEU A 132 0.29 -8.78 16.53
CA LEU A 132 1.33 -9.78 16.24
C LEU A 132 2.72 -9.31 16.67
N SER A 133 3.07 -8.04 16.42
CA SER A 133 4.38 -7.50 16.83
C SER A 133 4.50 -7.35 18.35
N GLN A 134 3.38 -7.27 19.06
CA GLN A 134 3.32 -7.23 20.52
C GLN A 134 3.20 -8.63 21.15
N SER A 135 3.01 -9.67 20.33
CA SER A 135 2.87 -11.05 20.81
C SER A 135 4.24 -11.73 21.04
N PRO A 136 4.35 -12.63 22.03
CA PRO A 136 5.58 -13.42 22.23
C PRO A 136 5.89 -14.30 21.02
N LEU A 137 7.17 -14.32 20.61
CA LEU A 137 7.64 -15.08 19.44
C LEU A 137 7.40 -16.60 19.55
N ASP A 138 7.38 -17.13 20.77
CA ASP A 138 7.24 -18.56 21.04
C ASP A 138 5.78 -19.04 21.04
N LYS A 139 4.82 -18.13 20.82
CA LYS A 139 3.39 -18.46 20.75
C LYS A 139 2.91 -18.54 19.31
N ARG A 140 1.93 -19.40 19.08
CA ARG A 140 1.19 -19.42 17.81
C ARG A 140 0.56 -18.03 17.57
N PRO A 141 0.75 -17.41 16.39
CA PRO A 141 0.11 -16.16 16.05
C PRO A 141 -1.41 -16.22 16.25
N ASN A 142 -1.96 -15.21 16.92
CA ASN A 142 -3.38 -15.05 17.13
C ASN A 142 -3.74 -13.57 17.00
N TYR A 143 -4.95 -13.29 16.52
CA TYR A 143 -5.46 -11.94 16.36
C TYR A 143 -6.86 -11.86 16.98
N ASP A 144 -7.04 -10.96 17.92
CA ASP A 144 -8.30 -10.72 18.62
C ASP A 144 -9.09 -9.62 17.92
N ALA A 145 -10.22 -10.00 17.32
CA ALA A 145 -11.11 -9.08 16.61
C ALA A 145 -11.81 -8.10 17.57
N ILE A 146 -12.12 -8.50 18.79
CA ILE A 146 -12.78 -7.65 19.80
C ILE A 146 -11.79 -6.59 20.27
N GLN A 147 -10.54 -6.99 20.53
CA GLN A 147 -9.48 -6.04 20.85
C GLN A 147 -9.30 -5.02 19.73
N GLY A 148 -9.28 -5.46 18.47
CA GLY A 148 -9.10 -4.58 17.31
C GLY A 148 -10.22 -3.56 17.11
N VAL A 149 -11.47 -3.89 17.45
CA VAL A 149 -12.60 -2.94 17.37
C VAL A 149 -12.54 -1.88 18.48
N ASN A 150 -11.92 -2.20 19.62
CA ASN A 150 -11.87 -1.31 20.79
C ASN A 150 -10.69 -0.33 20.77
N VAL A 151 -9.77 -0.42 19.81
CA VAL A 151 -8.66 0.52 19.68
C VAL A 151 -9.11 1.84 19.04
N THR A 152 -8.54 2.95 19.49
CA THR A 152 -8.75 4.26 18.86
C THR A 152 -8.26 4.20 17.41
N PRO A 153 -9.10 4.56 16.41
CA PRO A 153 -8.66 4.63 15.03
C PRO A 153 -7.59 5.70 14.82
N THR A 154 -6.61 5.40 13.99
CA THR A 154 -5.64 6.38 13.48
C THR A 154 -6.21 7.05 12.24
N THR A 155 -5.96 8.34 12.06
CA THR A 155 -6.35 9.06 10.85
C THR A 155 -5.16 9.26 9.94
N PHE A 156 -5.41 9.27 8.63
CA PHE A 156 -4.54 9.88 7.64
C PHE A 156 -5.46 10.71 6.76
N TYR A 157 -5.41 12.05 6.88
CA TYR A 157 -6.40 12.88 6.20
C TYR A 157 -6.14 12.98 4.71
N ASN A 158 -5.03 13.61 4.30
CA ASN A 158 -4.80 13.96 2.91
C ASN A 158 -3.32 13.98 2.53
N ILE A 159 -3.09 13.81 1.23
CA ILE A 159 -1.81 14.10 0.58
C ILE A 159 -2.07 15.01 -0.63
N GLY A 160 -1.09 15.85 -0.97
CA GLY A 160 -1.09 16.63 -2.21
C GLY A 160 -0.51 15.85 -3.38
N ASP A 161 -0.38 16.52 -4.52
CA ASP A 161 0.33 15.98 -5.67
C ASP A 161 1.86 15.95 -5.42
N LEU A 162 2.55 15.03 -6.07
CA LEU A 162 4.02 15.01 -6.06
C LEU A 162 4.53 16.10 -7.03
N GLU A 163 5.13 17.13 -6.47
CA GLU A 163 5.75 18.22 -7.23
C GLU A 163 7.21 17.88 -7.49
N ILE A 164 7.69 18.00 -8.73
CA ILE A 164 9.05 17.64 -9.14
C ILE A 164 9.68 18.79 -9.91
N GLN A 165 10.91 19.14 -9.54
CA GLN A 165 11.75 20.10 -10.23
C GLN A 165 13.19 19.58 -10.25
N ASP A 166 13.67 19.22 -11.45
CA ASP A 166 15.01 18.66 -11.68
C ASP A 166 15.29 17.42 -10.79
N ASN A 167 16.14 17.59 -9.78
CA ASN A 167 16.54 16.54 -8.84
C ASN A 167 15.88 16.72 -7.46
N LEU A 168 14.89 17.62 -7.34
CA LEU A 168 14.10 17.82 -6.12
C LEU A 168 12.67 17.37 -6.37
N ALA A 169 12.07 16.72 -5.39
CA ALA A 169 10.64 16.51 -5.34
C ALA A 169 10.09 16.82 -3.95
N ARG A 170 8.81 17.14 -3.87
CA ARG A 170 8.11 17.30 -2.60
C ARG A 170 6.67 16.88 -2.69
N ILE A 171 6.13 16.47 -1.56
CA ILE A 171 4.70 16.21 -1.40
C ILE A 171 4.22 16.84 -0.10
N TRP A 172 3.06 17.50 -0.18
CA TRP A 172 2.34 17.98 1.00
C TRP A 172 1.58 16.84 1.67
N VAL A 173 1.59 16.78 2.99
CA VAL A 173 0.92 15.75 3.78
C VAL A 173 0.18 16.36 4.96
N ASP A 174 -0.99 15.81 5.23
CA ASP A 174 -1.77 16.00 6.45
C ASP A 174 -2.19 14.64 6.99
N ILE A 175 -1.40 14.11 7.92
CA ILE A 175 -1.62 12.81 8.55
C ILE A 175 -2.67 12.98 9.65
N GLY A 176 -2.61 14.07 10.41
CA GLY A 176 -3.64 14.43 11.39
C GLY A 176 -3.54 13.73 12.74
N THR A 177 -3.02 12.50 12.79
CA THR A 177 -2.66 11.83 14.06
C THR A 177 -1.16 11.62 14.14
N SER A 178 -0.63 11.75 15.36
CA SER A 178 0.78 11.47 15.67
C SER A 178 1.05 9.97 15.73
N GLU A 179 1.09 9.33 14.56
CA GLU A 179 1.35 7.90 14.40
C GLU A 179 2.73 7.66 13.74
N PRO A 180 3.77 7.34 14.52
CA PRO A 180 5.11 7.09 14.00
C PRO A 180 5.18 5.91 13.03
N LEU A 181 4.34 4.87 13.19
CA LEU A 181 4.38 3.70 12.33
C LEU A 181 4.12 4.03 10.86
N LEU A 182 3.31 5.07 10.59
CA LEU A 182 3.11 5.58 9.24
C LEU A 182 4.42 6.06 8.61
N LEU A 183 5.23 6.80 9.37
CA LEU A 183 6.49 7.33 8.88
C LEU A 183 7.53 6.21 8.72
N ASP A 184 7.59 5.28 9.67
CA ASP A 184 8.48 4.12 9.58
C ASP A 184 8.17 3.27 8.34
N ALA A 185 6.89 2.99 8.08
CA ALA A 185 6.47 2.22 6.91
C ALA A 185 6.89 2.92 5.60
N LEU A 186 6.69 4.23 5.49
CA LEU A 186 7.10 5.01 4.32
C LEU A 186 8.62 5.03 4.16
N ILE A 187 9.37 5.35 5.22
CA ILE A 187 10.83 5.45 5.19
C ILE A 187 11.45 4.11 4.82
N ASN A 188 10.95 3.01 5.38
CA ASN A 188 11.43 1.66 5.05
C ASN A 188 11.17 1.31 3.58
N ALA A 189 9.99 1.64 3.06
CA ALA A 189 9.67 1.45 1.64
C ALA A 189 10.60 2.28 0.74
N LEU A 190 10.77 3.58 1.03
CA LEU A 190 11.64 4.47 0.27
C LEU A 190 13.11 4.05 0.32
N THR A 191 13.59 3.57 1.49
CA THR A 191 14.95 3.05 1.65
C THR A 191 15.16 1.82 0.76
N GLN A 192 14.19 0.91 0.72
CA GLN A 192 14.24 -0.26 -0.14
C GLN A 192 14.24 0.14 -1.62
N ILE A 193 13.41 1.09 -2.03
CA ILE A 193 13.34 1.55 -3.42
C ILE A 193 14.66 2.24 -3.80
N SER A 194 15.23 3.09 -2.93
CA SER A 194 16.52 3.75 -3.15
C SER A 194 17.66 2.73 -3.32
N PHE A 195 17.63 1.68 -2.51
CA PHE A 195 18.60 0.60 -2.60
C PHE A 195 18.40 -0.32 -3.81
N GLU A 196 17.18 -0.61 -4.25
CA GLU A 196 16.96 -1.56 -5.35
C GLU A 196 17.11 -0.94 -6.73
N TYR A 197 16.76 0.34 -6.86
CA TYR A 197 16.72 1.07 -8.13
C TYR A 197 17.85 2.10 -8.28
N ALA A 198 18.80 2.13 -7.34
CA ALA A 198 20.02 2.93 -7.36
C ALA A 198 19.81 4.46 -7.55
N PHE A 199 18.62 4.99 -7.25
CA PHE A 199 18.48 6.43 -7.09
C PHE A 199 18.98 6.77 -5.68
N HIS A 200 20.10 7.47 -5.61
CA HIS A 200 20.53 8.04 -4.33
C HIS A 200 19.58 9.17 -4.00
N ALA A 201 18.91 9.08 -2.84
CA ALA A 201 18.04 10.15 -2.35
C ALA A 201 18.36 10.51 -0.90
N SER A 202 18.14 11.77 -0.56
CA SER A 202 17.95 12.22 0.82
C SER A 202 16.47 12.58 1.00
N VAL A 203 15.88 12.15 2.10
CA VAL A 203 14.48 12.47 2.46
C VAL A 203 14.48 13.41 3.65
N PHE A 204 13.76 14.51 3.51
CA PHE A 204 13.67 15.54 4.54
C PHE A 204 12.22 15.85 4.89
N PHE A 205 11.92 15.89 6.18
CA PHE A 205 10.59 16.18 6.69
C PHE A 205 10.55 17.59 7.28
N PHE A 206 9.64 18.44 6.78
CA PHE A 206 9.53 19.85 7.16
C PHE A 206 8.07 20.25 7.41
N SER A 207 7.79 21.06 8.43
CA SER A 207 6.47 21.69 8.57
C SER A 207 6.39 23.04 7.89
N ASN A 208 5.19 23.35 7.40
CA ASN A 208 4.81 24.69 6.98
C ASN A 208 4.40 25.46 8.24
N LYS A 209 5.34 26.17 8.87
CA LYS A 209 5.04 27.11 9.97
C LYS A 209 4.90 28.52 9.44
#